data_AF-A0A8K0WCX6-F1
#
_entry.id   AF-A0A8K0WCX6-F1
#
_cell.length_a   1.000
_cell.length_b   1.000
_cell.length_c   1.000
_cell.angle_alpha   90.00
_cell.angle_beta   90.00
_cell.angle_gamma   90.00
#
_symmetry.space_group_name_H-M   'P 1'
#
loop_
_entity.id
_entity.type
_entity.pdbx_description
1 polymer ?
#
loop_
_entity_poly.entity_id
_entity_poly.type
_entity_poly.pdbx_seq_one_letter_code
_entity_poly.pdbx_strand_id
1 'polypeptide(L)'
;MTSATPPNESLRCKSLTPPFSAKLLDSLTKEGRSILDLLMVLFPASFRAESLDLVTSAHNYHDLIRKELDIRRLNKIQRWLWIAGSTVPPRPLHIHLVMGREVVLHESMDMHLVWTTGKIFIKPLPLFLLEPTVWKEFLCCQDPCTCMSQVADSGETVKYCERRELYKCALGFLYSYAALIRHESDFILAKEGHLLPGQISWFNWILFIRELDIEHIYPGINPRFHHRELRLSRLNYIYYITQGSLDGYAHRYNRYSDFFRSHLAWMTAATVYVAIVLTAMQVGLATEKLGENTFFHSASYGFTVFALLAPLVCVGVVFLVFVFLLVYNTTQTLRVVKRRLVRFRVKNA
;
A
#
# COMPACT_ATOMS: atom_id res chain seq x y z
N MET A 1 30.01 52.16 7.64
CA MET A 1 29.24 51.57 8.76
C MET A 1 27.96 51.00 8.17
N THR A 2 28.04 49.75 7.75
CA THR A 2 27.01 49.01 7.02
C THR A 2 25.96 48.49 7.99
N SER A 3 24.70 48.65 7.60
CA SER A 3 23.50 48.26 8.32
C SER A 3 23.46 46.75 8.59
N ALA A 4 23.24 46.37 9.85
CA ALA A 4 22.92 45.01 10.23
C ALA A 4 21.50 44.66 9.74
N THR A 5 21.40 43.71 8.81
CA THR A 5 20.16 42.99 8.50
C THR A 5 19.89 41.97 9.62
N PRO A 6 18.66 41.87 10.16
CA PRO A 6 18.36 40.89 11.20
C PRO A 6 18.36 39.47 10.61
N PRO A 7 18.99 38.47 11.27
CA PRO A 7 19.01 37.09 10.79
C PRO A 7 17.79 36.36 11.34
N ASN A 8 16.60 36.47 10.76
CA ASN A 8 15.48 35.60 11.15
C ASN A 8 14.27 35.50 10.20
N GLU A 9 14.35 35.98 8.96
CA GLU A 9 13.19 35.97 8.06
C GLU A 9 13.07 34.69 7.20
N SER A 10 14.13 33.91 7.05
CA SER A 10 14.16 32.71 6.18
C SER A 10 13.58 31.43 6.82
N LEU A 11 13.17 31.48 8.10
CA LEU A 11 12.74 30.30 8.87
C LEU A 11 11.22 30.21 9.09
N ARG A 12 10.38 31.06 8.49
CA ARG A 12 8.91 30.92 8.59
C ARG A 12 8.41 29.82 7.66
N CYS A 13 7.68 28.84 8.21
CA CYS A 13 6.82 28.01 7.39
C CYS A 13 5.74 28.90 6.78
N LYS A 14 5.59 28.89 5.46
CA LYS A 14 4.49 29.60 4.78
C LYS A 14 3.16 28.96 5.18
N SER A 15 2.14 29.79 5.42
CA SER A 15 0.76 29.32 5.59
C SER A 15 0.30 28.51 4.39
N LEU A 16 -0.50 27.47 4.67
CA LEU A 16 -1.13 26.64 3.65
C LEU A 16 -2.60 27.04 3.53
N THR A 17 -3.06 27.17 2.29
CA THR A 17 -4.48 27.36 1.97
C THR A 17 -5.09 26.05 1.48
N PRO A 18 -6.41 25.85 1.60
CA PRO A 18 -7.09 24.74 0.94
C PRO A 18 -6.81 24.74 -0.56
N PRO A 19 -6.63 23.57 -1.20
CA PRO A 19 -6.30 23.48 -2.62
C PRO A 19 -7.50 23.71 -3.55
N PHE A 20 -8.72 23.81 -3.01
CA PHE A 20 -9.94 24.07 -3.77
C PHE A 20 -10.95 24.79 -2.88
N SER A 21 -11.89 25.47 -3.52
CA SER A 21 -13.03 26.16 -2.92
C SER A 21 -14.37 25.56 -3.34
N ALA A 22 -14.38 24.73 -4.39
CA ALA A 22 -15.57 24.04 -4.87
C ALA A 22 -16.20 23.15 -3.80
N LYS A 23 -17.51 23.33 -3.54
CA LYS A 23 -18.30 22.48 -2.65
C LYS A 23 -18.94 21.35 -3.44
N LEU A 24 -18.26 20.20 -3.52
CA LEU A 24 -18.80 19.03 -4.23
C LEU A 24 -20.00 18.37 -3.51
N LEU A 25 -20.21 18.71 -2.24
CA LEU A 25 -21.18 18.09 -1.33
C LEU A 25 -22.39 18.99 -1.02
N ASP A 26 -22.72 19.96 -1.89
CA ASP A 26 -23.78 20.97 -1.68
C ASP A 26 -25.18 20.41 -1.34
N SER A 27 -25.43 19.12 -1.58
CA SER A 27 -26.68 18.47 -1.14
C SER A 27 -26.74 18.18 0.36
N LEU A 28 -25.60 17.99 1.03
CA LEU A 28 -25.50 17.70 2.47
C LEU A 28 -25.52 18.98 3.34
N THR A 29 -25.16 20.12 2.76
CA THR A 29 -25.04 21.42 3.45
C THR A 29 -26.29 22.30 3.36
N LYS A 30 -27.28 21.92 2.53
CA LYS A 30 -28.56 22.65 2.39
C LYS A 30 -29.48 22.55 3.62
N GLU A 31 -29.27 21.57 4.47
CA GLU A 31 -29.93 21.49 5.77
C GLU A 31 -29.03 22.19 6.79
N GLY A 32 -29.53 23.19 7.51
CA GLY A 32 -28.79 23.99 8.50
C GLY A 32 -28.29 23.20 9.72
N ARG A 33 -27.51 22.15 9.47
CA ARG A 33 -26.87 21.26 10.44
C ARG A 33 -25.64 21.95 11.03
N SER A 34 -25.39 21.71 12.32
CA SER A 34 -24.18 22.21 12.98
C SER A 34 -22.93 21.63 12.29
N ILE A 35 -21.79 22.33 12.34
CA ILE A 35 -20.49 21.81 11.83
C ILE A 35 -20.20 20.43 12.45
N LEU A 36 -20.59 20.22 13.71
CA LEU A 36 -20.44 18.95 14.41
C LEU A 36 -21.26 17.82 13.78
N ASP A 37 -22.48 18.11 13.32
CA ASP A 37 -23.35 17.14 12.63
C ASP A 37 -22.82 16.81 11.24
N LEU A 38 -22.22 17.80 10.55
CA LEU A 38 -21.55 17.59 9.27
C LEU A 38 -20.35 16.66 9.45
N LEU A 39 -19.49 16.92 10.45
CA LEU A 39 -18.32 16.08 10.73
C LEU A 39 -18.73 14.63 11.06
N MET A 40 -19.83 14.41 11.78
CA MET A 40 -20.31 13.04 12.06
C MET A 40 -20.62 12.22 10.79
N VAL A 41 -21.09 12.85 9.71
CA VAL A 41 -21.40 12.17 8.44
C VAL A 41 -20.16 11.98 7.57
N LEU A 42 -19.16 12.85 7.72
CA LEU A 42 -17.94 12.83 6.90
C LEU A 42 -16.93 11.75 7.31
N PHE A 43 -17.03 11.24 8.54
CA PHE A 43 -16.07 10.29 9.11
C PHE A 43 -16.65 8.88 9.34
N PRO A 44 -15.79 7.83 9.36
CA PRO A 44 -16.21 6.47 9.67
C PRO A 44 -16.83 6.36 11.07
N ALA A 45 -17.76 5.42 11.26
CA ALA A 45 -18.42 5.22 12.55
C ALA A 45 -17.46 4.84 13.70
N SER A 46 -16.41 4.07 13.39
CA SER A 46 -15.42 3.63 14.38
C SER A 46 -14.06 3.33 13.74
N PHE A 47 -13.01 3.35 14.55
CA PHE A 47 -11.65 3.06 14.11
C PHE A 47 -10.86 2.32 15.20
N ARG A 48 -9.77 1.65 14.80
CA ARG A 48 -9.02 0.73 15.67
C ARG A 48 -8.01 1.36 16.66
N ALA A 49 -7.88 2.66 16.87
CA ALA A 49 -6.76 3.24 17.68
C ALA A 49 -5.34 2.64 17.43
N GLU A 50 -4.33 3.05 18.21
CA GLU A 50 -3.03 2.32 18.27
C GLU A 50 -3.04 1.25 19.36
N SER A 51 -3.94 1.40 20.34
CA SER A 51 -4.12 0.44 21.44
C SER A 51 -4.71 -0.89 21.01
N LEU A 52 -5.15 -1.00 19.75
CA LEU A 52 -5.95 -2.09 19.18
C LEU A 52 -7.39 -2.17 19.70
N ASP A 53 -7.81 -1.20 20.50
CA ASP A 53 -9.20 -1.05 20.94
C ASP A 53 -10.04 -0.40 19.83
N LEU A 54 -11.34 -0.70 19.82
CA LEU A 54 -12.29 -0.02 18.95
C LEU A 54 -12.75 1.28 19.62
N VAL A 55 -12.63 2.40 18.90
CA VAL A 55 -12.99 3.74 19.39
C VAL A 55 -13.97 4.38 18.41
N THR A 56 -14.96 5.10 18.95
CA THR A 56 -15.96 5.85 18.18
C THR A 56 -15.38 7.18 17.68
N SER A 57 -15.85 7.66 16.52
CA SER A 57 -15.31 8.88 15.88
C SER A 57 -15.64 10.19 16.63
N ALA A 58 -16.52 10.16 17.62
CA ALA A 58 -17.11 11.37 18.21
C ALA A 58 -16.14 12.30 18.96
N HIS A 59 -14.93 11.87 19.30
CA HIS A 59 -14.09 12.60 20.26
C HIS A 59 -12.67 12.94 19.77
N ASN A 60 -12.22 12.46 18.59
CA ASN A 60 -10.85 12.73 18.12
C ASN A 60 -10.70 12.63 16.60
N TYR A 61 -11.17 13.66 15.89
CA TYR A 61 -11.09 13.77 14.43
C TYR A 61 -9.64 13.88 13.91
N HIS A 62 -8.74 14.52 14.67
CA HIS A 62 -7.35 14.68 14.26
C HIS A 62 -6.63 13.32 14.18
N ASP A 63 -6.75 12.47 15.19
CA ASP A 63 -6.13 11.15 15.18
C ASP A 63 -6.79 10.21 14.15
N LEU A 64 -8.08 10.42 13.87
CA LEU A 64 -8.78 9.69 12.83
C LEU A 64 -8.26 10.08 11.44
N ILE A 65 -8.14 11.37 11.12
CA ILE A 65 -7.54 11.84 9.85
C ILE A 65 -6.11 11.32 9.71
N ARG A 66 -5.31 11.41 10.78
CA ARG A 66 -3.94 10.88 10.80
C ARG A 66 -3.91 9.40 10.44
N LYS A 67 -4.84 8.61 10.99
CA LYS A 67 -4.93 7.18 10.73
C LYS A 67 -5.45 6.85 9.34
N GLU A 68 -6.47 7.58 8.86
CA GLU A 68 -7.03 7.43 7.52
C GLU A 68 -6.03 7.76 6.41
N LEU A 69 -5.12 8.71 6.66
CA LEU A 69 -4.05 9.12 5.75
C LEU A 69 -2.69 8.44 6.08
N ASP A 70 -2.67 7.39 6.89
CA ASP A 70 -1.43 6.77 7.33
C ASP A 70 -0.71 6.05 6.18
N ILE A 71 0.48 6.56 5.83
CA ILE A 71 1.41 5.97 4.86
C ILE A 71 2.79 5.71 5.48
N ARG A 72 2.91 5.69 6.82
CA ARG A 72 4.18 5.48 7.53
C ARG A 72 4.92 4.24 7.04
N ARG A 73 4.18 3.18 6.69
CA ARG A 73 4.73 1.92 6.16
C ARG A 73 5.45 2.14 4.83
N LEU A 74 4.82 2.82 3.88
CA LEU A 74 5.46 3.14 2.59
C LEU A 74 6.61 4.12 2.75
N ASN A 75 6.49 5.13 3.62
CA ASN A 75 7.55 6.11 3.85
C ASN A 75 8.85 5.46 4.36
N LYS A 76 8.76 4.40 5.19
CA LYS A 76 9.94 3.65 5.66
C LYS A 76 10.75 3.03 4.53
N ILE A 77 10.09 2.63 3.44
CA ILE A 77 10.71 2.01 2.28
C ILE A 77 10.78 2.93 1.07
N GLN A 78 10.58 4.25 1.26
CA GLN A 78 10.50 5.24 0.18
C GLN A 78 11.65 5.11 -0.82
N ARG A 79 12.89 4.93 -0.34
CA ARG A 79 14.09 4.78 -1.17
C ARG A 79 14.07 3.57 -2.12
N TRP A 80 13.23 2.58 -1.86
CA TRP A 80 13.11 1.34 -2.63
C TRP A 80 11.83 1.27 -3.47
N LEU A 81 10.93 2.25 -3.36
CA LEU A 81 9.63 2.22 -4.05
C LEU A 81 9.75 2.20 -5.57
N TRP A 82 10.85 2.72 -6.12
CA TRP A 82 11.16 2.63 -7.55
C TRP A 82 11.25 1.19 -8.07
N ILE A 83 11.59 0.22 -7.22
CA ILE A 83 11.57 -1.20 -7.58
C ILE A 83 10.12 -1.67 -7.70
N ALA A 84 9.24 -1.22 -6.81
CA ALA A 84 7.87 -1.70 -6.70
C ALA A 84 6.89 -1.04 -7.68
N GLY A 85 7.16 0.18 -8.16
CA GLY A 85 6.23 0.88 -9.04
C GLY A 85 6.88 1.87 -9.98
N SER A 86 6.11 2.23 -11.00
CA SER A 86 6.51 3.21 -12.01
C SER A 86 6.28 4.63 -11.51
N THR A 87 7.10 5.57 -11.98
CA THR A 87 6.99 7.02 -11.71
C THR A 87 5.95 7.72 -12.61
N VAL A 88 5.30 6.97 -13.51
CA VAL A 88 4.27 7.50 -14.40
C VAL A 88 2.91 7.62 -13.70
N PRO A 89 2.03 8.54 -14.17
CA PRO A 89 0.64 8.63 -13.73
C PRO A 89 -0.09 7.29 -13.61
N PRO A 90 -0.94 7.06 -12.58
CA PRO A 90 -1.81 5.89 -12.55
C PRO A 90 -2.61 5.83 -13.84
N ARG A 91 -2.79 4.62 -14.35
CA ARG A 91 -3.65 4.39 -15.51
C ARG A 91 -5.10 4.72 -15.13
N PRO A 92 -5.92 5.15 -16.10
CA PRO A 92 -7.33 5.40 -15.84
C PRO A 92 -8.07 4.08 -15.54
N LEU A 93 -9.22 4.16 -14.87
CA LEU A 93 -9.97 2.99 -14.39
C LEU A 93 -10.32 1.99 -15.49
N HIS A 94 -10.78 2.46 -16.65
CA HIS A 94 -11.12 1.56 -17.77
C HIS A 94 -9.93 0.72 -18.23
N ILE A 95 -8.71 1.26 -18.19
CA ILE A 95 -7.50 0.51 -18.57
C ILE A 95 -7.19 -0.61 -17.56
N HIS A 96 -7.54 -0.44 -16.28
CA HIS A 96 -7.43 -1.52 -15.32
C HIS A 96 -8.35 -2.70 -15.66
N LEU A 97 -9.57 -2.42 -16.13
CA LEU A 97 -10.50 -3.45 -16.58
C LEU A 97 -10.01 -4.15 -17.85
N VAL A 98 -9.47 -3.40 -18.82
CA VAL A 98 -8.86 -3.96 -20.05
C VAL A 98 -7.69 -4.89 -19.71
N MET A 99 -6.91 -4.57 -18.67
CA MET A 99 -5.83 -5.44 -18.17
C MET A 99 -6.32 -6.67 -17.41
N GLY A 100 -7.64 -6.90 -17.30
CA GLY A 100 -8.24 -7.99 -16.53
C GLY A 100 -8.06 -7.83 -15.03
N ARG A 101 -7.92 -6.59 -14.52
CA ARG A 101 -7.86 -6.32 -13.08
C ARG A 101 -9.24 -5.96 -12.55
N GLU A 102 -9.66 -6.65 -11.52
CA GLU A 102 -10.80 -6.29 -10.69
C GLU A 102 -10.42 -5.14 -9.74
N VAL A 103 -11.29 -4.13 -9.63
CA VAL A 103 -11.13 -3.03 -8.67
C VAL A 103 -11.69 -3.48 -7.32
N VAL A 104 -10.82 -3.60 -6.32
CA VAL A 104 -11.18 -4.04 -4.97
C VAL A 104 -11.07 -2.86 -4.00
N LEU A 105 -12.14 -2.60 -3.27
CA LEU A 105 -12.15 -1.56 -2.24
C LEU A 105 -11.23 -1.93 -1.08
N HIS A 106 -10.38 -0.98 -0.69
CA HIS A 106 -9.49 -1.17 0.44
C HIS A 106 -9.29 0.13 1.24
N GLU A 107 -9.74 0.17 2.48
CA GLU A 107 -9.75 1.41 3.27
C GLU A 107 -8.37 1.93 3.70
N SER A 108 -7.32 1.11 3.73
CA SER A 108 -6.00 1.60 4.12
C SER A 108 -5.33 2.40 3.01
N MET A 109 -4.87 3.61 3.31
CA MET A 109 -4.20 4.52 2.37
C MET A 109 -2.90 3.95 1.80
N ASP A 110 -2.19 3.15 2.59
CA ASP A 110 -0.95 2.51 2.19
C ASP A 110 -1.18 1.42 1.09
N MET A 111 -2.39 0.86 1.00
CA MET A 111 -2.79 -0.10 -0.03
C MET A 111 -3.43 0.53 -1.28
N HIS A 112 -3.73 1.82 -1.27
CA HIS A 112 -4.31 2.50 -2.45
C HIS A 112 -3.34 2.43 -3.65
N LEU A 113 -3.81 2.02 -4.83
CA LEU A 113 -3.01 1.75 -6.04
C LEU A 113 -1.98 0.62 -5.91
N VAL A 114 -2.11 -0.23 -4.90
CA VAL A 114 -1.35 -1.49 -4.84
C VAL A 114 -2.09 -2.53 -5.68
N TRP A 115 -1.38 -3.24 -6.56
CA TRP A 115 -1.99 -4.26 -7.41
C TRP A 115 -1.28 -5.62 -7.30
N THR A 116 -2.05 -6.68 -7.55
CA THR A 116 -1.61 -8.08 -7.60
C THR A 116 -2.23 -8.76 -8.82
N THR A 117 -2.01 -10.06 -8.99
CA THR A 117 -2.56 -10.83 -10.11
C THR A 117 -4.08 -10.69 -10.17
N GLY A 118 -4.57 -10.03 -11.23
CA GLY A 118 -6.00 -9.83 -11.49
C GLY A 118 -6.72 -8.84 -10.57
N LYS A 119 -6.03 -8.11 -9.67
CA LYS A 119 -6.69 -7.20 -8.72
C LYS A 119 -5.91 -5.92 -8.50
N ILE A 120 -6.61 -4.80 -8.32
CA ILE A 120 -6.06 -3.53 -7.85
C ILE A 120 -6.84 -3.05 -6.63
N PHE A 121 -6.13 -2.65 -5.59
CA PHE A 121 -6.73 -2.12 -4.36
C PHE A 121 -6.85 -0.61 -4.48
N ILE A 122 -8.05 -0.09 -4.33
CA ILE A 122 -8.33 1.35 -4.38
C ILE A 122 -9.13 1.73 -3.14
N LYS A 123 -8.57 2.65 -2.34
CA LYS A 123 -9.31 3.31 -1.25
C LYS A 123 -10.38 4.23 -1.82
N PRO A 124 -11.67 4.09 -1.42
CA PRO A 124 -12.73 5.05 -1.75
C PRO A 124 -12.37 6.46 -1.33
N LEU A 125 -12.87 7.47 -2.06
CA LEU A 125 -12.57 8.87 -1.77
C LEU A 125 -13.30 9.29 -0.49
N PRO A 126 -12.59 9.57 0.62
CA PRO A 126 -13.25 9.97 1.86
C PRO A 126 -13.93 11.32 1.71
N LEU A 127 -15.16 11.44 2.20
CA LEU A 127 -15.98 12.65 2.07
C LEU A 127 -15.30 13.88 2.70
N PHE A 128 -14.61 13.69 3.83
CA PHE A 128 -13.91 14.78 4.51
C PHE A 128 -12.82 15.44 3.65
N LEU A 129 -12.24 14.71 2.67
CA LEU A 129 -11.24 15.29 1.76
C LEU A 129 -11.86 16.17 0.66
N LEU A 130 -13.18 16.09 0.47
CA LEU A 130 -13.93 16.91 -0.49
C LEU A 130 -14.51 18.18 0.14
N GLU A 131 -14.34 18.36 1.45
CA GLU A 131 -14.89 19.48 2.21
C GLU A 131 -13.77 20.50 2.55
N PRO A 132 -13.77 21.72 1.98
CA PRO A 132 -12.70 22.70 2.17
C PRO A 132 -12.49 23.12 3.64
N THR A 133 -13.53 23.08 4.46
CA THR A 133 -13.44 23.45 5.89
C THR A 133 -12.52 22.50 6.66
N VAL A 134 -12.59 21.20 6.36
CA VAL A 134 -11.71 20.16 6.97
C VAL A 134 -10.24 20.43 6.64
N TRP A 135 -9.95 20.86 5.41
CA TRP A 135 -8.57 21.23 5.03
C TRP A 135 -8.05 22.39 5.87
N LYS A 136 -8.85 23.45 6.02
CA LYS A 136 -8.48 24.63 6.80
C LYS A 136 -8.27 24.32 8.28
N GLU A 137 -9.10 23.46 8.86
CA GLU A 137 -9.07 23.13 10.29
C GLU A 137 -7.98 22.13 10.66
N PHE A 138 -7.81 21.07 9.86
CA PHE A 138 -6.99 19.90 10.22
C PHE A 138 -5.70 19.75 9.41
N LEU A 139 -5.65 20.22 8.15
CA LEU A 139 -4.52 19.97 7.24
C LEU A 139 -3.63 21.21 7.03
N CYS A 140 -4.22 22.41 7.05
CA CYS A 140 -3.47 23.65 6.93
C CYS A 140 -2.74 23.98 8.24
N CYS A 141 -1.43 24.29 8.18
CA CYS A 141 -0.71 24.92 9.28
C CYS A 141 -1.06 26.45 9.25
N GLN A 142 -1.51 27.03 10.38
CA GLN A 142 -1.77 28.47 10.51
C GLN A 142 -0.47 29.21 10.87
N ASP A 143 -0.35 30.47 10.48
CA ASP A 143 0.77 31.33 10.87
C ASP A 143 0.48 32.03 12.21
N PRO A 144 1.42 32.01 13.19
CA PRO A 144 2.72 31.32 13.17
C PRO A 144 2.61 29.82 13.49
N CYS A 145 3.17 28.97 12.62
CA CYS A 145 3.18 27.52 12.88
C CYS A 145 4.18 27.15 13.99
N THR A 146 3.70 26.52 15.06
CA THR A 146 4.54 25.84 16.08
C THR A 146 5.04 24.48 15.57
N CYS A 147 5.61 24.46 14.38
CA CYS A 147 6.16 23.27 13.75
C CYS A 147 7.34 22.75 14.59
N MET A 148 7.29 21.53 15.11
CA MET A 148 8.34 20.97 15.97
C MET A 148 9.66 20.82 15.20
N SER A 149 10.73 21.43 15.69
CA SER A 149 12.08 21.21 15.14
C SER A 149 12.65 19.91 15.72
N GLN A 150 12.96 18.93 14.88
CA GLN A 150 13.80 17.80 15.25
C GLN A 150 15.20 18.01 14.68
N VAL A 151 16.23 17.77 15.49
CA VAL A 151 17.61 17.74 15.03
C VAL A 151 17.81 16.41 14.32
N ALA A 152 18.06 16.43 13.02
CA ALA A 152 18.44 15.24 12.29
C ALA A 152 19.84 14.77 12.71
N ASP A 153 20.15 13.47 12.58
CA ASP A 153 21.48 12.90 12.84
C ASP A 153 22.60 13.58 12.03
N SER A 154 22.25 14.32 10.97
CA SER A 154 23.14 15.13 10.15
C SER A 154 23.46 16.52 10.73
N GLY A 155 22.95 16.88 11.92
CA GLY A 155 23.09 18.20 12.52
C GLY A 155 22.17 19.28 11.92
N GLU A 156 21.32 18.92 10.95
CA GLU A 156 20.38 19.83 10.30
C GLU A 156 19.05 19.89 11.08
N THR A 157 18.57 21.09 11.39
CA THR A 157 17.29 21.27 12.10
C THR A 157 16.12 21.16 11.12
N VAL A 158 15.52 19.98 11.03
CA VAL A 158 14.36 19.76 10.16
C VAL A 158 13.09 20.11 10.94
N LYS A 159 12.35 21.13 10.49
CA LYS A 159 11.02 21.44 11.04
C LYS A 159 10.00 20.42 10.55
N TYR A 160 9.44 19.66 11.48
CA TYR A 160 8.36 18.70 11.25
C TYR A 160 7.00 19.36 11.59
N CYS A 161 6.19 19.69 10.55
CA CYS A 161 4.74 19.98 10.73
C CYS A 161 3.99 18.70 10.34
N GLU A 162 3.40 18.01 11.31
CA GLU A 162 2.58 16.83 11.01
C GLU A 162 1.42 17.16 10.06
N ARG A 163 0.72 18.27 10.30
CA ARG A 163 -0.37 18.73 9.43
C ARG A 163 0.07 18.92 7.98
N ARG A 164 1.29 19.41 7.76
CA ARG A 164 1.86 19.57 6.41
C ARG A 164 2.13 18.24 5.73
N GLU A 165 2.59 17.23 6.47
CA GLU A 165 2.74 15.89 5.91
C GLU A 165 1.38 15.27 5.59
N LEU A 166 0.37 15.44 6.44
CA LEU A 166 -1.00 15.03 6.16
C LEU A 166 -1.58 15.77 4.94
N TYR A 167 -1.33 17.07 4.80
CA TYR A 167 -1.72 17.87 3.65
C TYR A 167 -1.10 17.32 2.36
N LYS A 168 0.21 17.07 2.34
CA LYS A 168 0.92 16.50 1.19
C LYS A 168 0.39 15.11 0.82
N CYS A 169 0.05 14.29 1.83
CA CYS A 169 -0.55 12.97 1.62
C CYS A 169 -1.95 13.07 1.02
N ALA A 170 -2.81 13.92 1.59
CA ALA A 170 -4.16 14.17 1.10
C ALA A 170 -4.15 14.70 -0.33
N LEU A 171 -3.26 15.66 -0.64
CA LEU A 171 -3.13 16.23 -1.98
C LEU A 171 -2.65 15.17 -2.99
N GLY A 172 -1.66 14.35 -2.60
CA GLY A 172 -1.19 13.24 -3.43
C GLY A 172 -2.28 12.19 -3.70
N PHE A 173 -3.18 11.97 -2.74
CA PHE A 173 -4.33 11.08 -2.90
C PHE A 173 -5.43 11.66 -3.80
N LEU A 174 -5.72 12.96 -3.71
CA LEU A 174 -6.61 13.61 -4.67
C LEU A 174 -6.03 13.55 -6.09
N TYR A 175 -4.72 13.70 -6.21
CA TYR A 175 -4.03 13.59 -7.48
C TYR A 175 -4.11 12.18 -8.10
N SER A 176 -4.04 11.11 -7.30
CA SER A 176 -4.23 9.77 -7.86
C SER A 176 -5.63 9.59 -8.43
N TYR A 177 -6.66 10.13 -7.77
CA TYR A 177 -8.02 10.13 -8.28
C TYR A 177 -8.19 10.93 -9.57
N ALA A 178 -7.55 12.10 -9.67
CA ALA A 178 -7.53 12.88 -10.91
C ALA A 178 -6.97 12.09 -12.10
N ALA A 179 -5.97 11.23 -11.86
CA ALA A 179 -5.38 10.41 -12.89
C ALA A 179 -6.14 9.10 -13.18
N LEU A 180 -6.88 8.57 -12.19
CA LEU A 180 -7.77 7.42 -12.34
C LEU A 180 -9.03 7.77 -13.14
N ILE A 181 -9.56 8.98 -12.95
CA ILE A 181 -10.84 9.43 -13.50
C ILE A 181 -10.59 10.54 -14.53
N ARG A 182 -10.18 10.14 -15.74
CA ARG A 182 -9.84 11.08 -16.82
C ARG A 182 -11.00 11.32 -17.77
N HIS A 183 -11.79 10.30 -18.02
CA HIS A 183 -12.94 10.34 -18.92
C HIS A 183 -14.25 10.16 -18.16
N GLU A 184 -15.35 10.55 -18.78
CA GLU A 184 -16.69 10.35 -18.22
C GLU A 184 -17.01 8.86 -18.02
N SER A 185 -16.49 7.99 -18.88
CA SER A 185 -16.58 6.54 -18.69
C SER A 185 -15.89 6.08 -17.39
N ASP A 186 -14.70 6.60 -17.08
CA ASP A 186 -14.02 6.31 -15.81
C ASP A 186 -14.82 6.83 -14.61
N PHE A 187 -15.51 7.96 -14.76
CA PHE A 187 -16.34 8.53 -13.71
C PHE A 187 -17.56 7.66 -13.41
N ILE A 188 -18.21 7.13 -14.45
CA ILE A 188 -19.31 6.17 -14.30
C ILE A 188 -18.78 4.89 -13.62
N LEU A 189 -17.66 4.35 -14.09
CA LEU A 189 -17.01 3.17 -13.48
C LEU A 189 -16.63 3.41 -12.01
N ALA A 190 -16.17 4.61 -11.66
CA ALA A 190 -15.84 4.97 -10.29
C ALA A 190 -17.08 5.00 -9.39
N LYS A 191 -18.23 5.43 -9.91
CA LYS A 191 -19.52 5.39 -9.18
C LYS A 191 -20.03 3.97 -9.02
N GLU A 192 -20.00 3.17 -10.08
CA GLU A 192 -20.39 1.75 -10.04
C GLU A 192 -19.53 0.96 -9.05
N GLY A 193 -18.23 1.26 -9.01
CA GLY A 193 -17.29 0.69 -8.05
C GLY A 193 -17.36 1.28 -6.64
N HIS A 194 -18.31 2.18 -6.34
CA HIS A 194 -18.44 2.89 -5.06
C HIS A 194 -17.16 3.62 -4.60
N LEU A 195 -16.31 4.03 -5.54
CA LEU A 195 -15.09 4.79 -5.28
C LEU A 195 -15.36 6.28 -5.08
N LEU A 196 -16.45 6.77 -5.68
CA LEU A 196 -16.95 8.13 -5.53
C LEU A 196 -18.32 8.14 -4.87
N PRO A 197 -18.62 9.19 -4.08
CA PRO A 197 -19.97 9.44 -3.58
C PRO A 197 -20.96 9.63 -4.74
N GLY A 198 -22.14 9.03 -4.64
CA GLY A 198 -23.16 9.06 -5.69
C GLY A 198 -23.65 10.47 -6.06
N GLN A 199 -23.51 11.42 -5.13
CA GLN A 199 -24.00 12.80 -5.23
C GLN A 199 -23.17 13.68 -6.17
N ILE A 200 -21.93 13.29 -6.51
CA ILE A 200 -21.04 14.12 -7.33
C ILE A 200 -21.47 14.05 -8.79
N SER A 201 -21.51 15.17 -9.51
CA SER A 201 -21.72 15.20 -10.96
C SER A 201 -20.38 15.24 -11.71
N TRP A 202 -20.37 14.79 -12.98
CA TRP A 202 -19.19 14.87 -13.83
C TRP A 202 -18.71 16.32 -14.01
N PHE A 203 -19.64 17.26 -14.15
CA PHE A 203 -19.32 18.69 -14.24
C PHE A 203 -18.61 19.22 -12.98
N ASN A 204 -19.11 18.87 -11.78
CA ASN A 204 -18.47 19.26 -10.52
C ASN A 204 -17.09 18.63 -10.36
N TRP A 205 -16.91 17.39 -10.86
CA TRP A 205 -15.61 16.74 -10.89
C TRP A 205 -14.60 17.51 -11.76
N ILE A 206 -14.99 17.94 -12.97
CA ILE A 206 -14.11 18.74 -13.85
C ILE A 206 -13.69 20.05 -13.17
N LEU A 207 -14.64 20.76 -12.55
CA LEU A 207 -14.34 22.00 -11.82
C LEU A 207 -13.35 21.78 -10.67
N PHE A 208 -13.58 20.73 -9.88
CA PHE A 208 -12.71 20.34 -8.78
C PHE A 208 -11.29 20.04 -9.25
N ILE A 209 -11.14 19.25 -10.31
CA ILE A 209 -9.84 18.89 -10.88
C ILE A 209 -9.09 20.12 -11.40
N ARG A 210 -9.80 21.10 -11.96
CA ARG A 210 -9.20 22.36 -12.43
C ARG A 210 -8.63 23.20 -11.29
N GLU A 211 -9.27 23.21 -10.12
CA GLU A 211 -8.79 23.95 -8.95
C GLU A 211 -7.54 23.34 -8.32
N LEU A 212 -7.33 22.02 -8.46
CA LEU A 212 -6.19 21.31 -7.87
C LEU A 212 -4.82 21.61 -8.53
N ASP A 213 -4.77 22.34 -9.64
CA ASP A 213 -3.54 22.70 -10.39
C ASP A 213 -2.56 21.53 -10.56
N ILE A 214 -3.03 20.49 -11.26
CA ILE A 214 -2.33 19.23 -11.43
C ILE A 214 -0.95 19.38 -12.09
N GLU A 215 -0.76 20.41 -12.90
CA GLU A 215 0.49 20.64 -13.64
C GLU A 215 1.67 20.93 -12.70
N HIS A 216 1.43 21.63 -11.59
CA HIS A 216 2.45 22.07 -10.64
C HIS A 216 2.41 21.33 -9.30
N ILE A 217 1.71 20.19 -9.23
CA ILE A 217 1.37 19.54 -7.96
C ILE A 217 2.55 18.81 -7.28
N TYR A 218 3.59 18.40 -8.03
CA TYR A 218 4.66 17.52 -7.55
C TYR A 218 5.44 18.02 -6.31
N PRO A 219 5.80 19.32 -6.18
CA PRO A 219 6.47 19.81 -4.97
C PRO A 219 5.58 19.77 -3.71
N GLY A 220 4.26 19.75 -3.90
CA GLY A 220 3.24 19.80 -2.85
C GLY A 220 2.73 18.44 -2.39
N ILE A 221 3.14 17.34 -3.02
CA ILE A 221 2.64 15.99 -2.70
C ILE A 221 3.68 15.16 -1.95
N ASN A 222 3.20 14.15 -1.23
CA ASN A 222 4.10 13.22 -0.56
C ASN A 222 4.83 12.35 -1.61
N PRO A 223 6.16 12.12 -1.48
CA PRO A 223 6.95 11.33 -2.43
C PRO A 223 6.41 9.92 -2.72
N ARG A 224 5.60 9.34 -1.82
CA ARG A 224 4.88 8.09 -2.07
C ARG A 224 4.04 8.16 -3.34
N PHE A 225 3.42 9.30 -3.64
CA PHE A 225 2.54 9.48 -4.81
C PHE A 225 3.29 9.82 -6.10
N HIS A 226 4.63 9.92 -6.05
CA HIS A 226 5.45 9.92 -7.27
C HIS A 226 5.42 8.52 -7.89
N HIS A 227 5.43 7.46 -7.06
CA HIS A 227 5.34 6.06 -7.46
C HIS A 227 3.91 5.56 -7.31
N ARG A 228 3.19 5.44 -8.43
CA ARG A 228 1.72 5.37 -8.37
C ARG A 228 1.19 3.96 -8.27
N GLU A 229 1.38 3.16 -9.31
CA GLU A 229 0.97 1.75 -9.28
C GLU A 229 2.09 0.91 -8.67
N LEU A 230 1.84 0.39 -7.46
CA LEU A 230 2.80 -0.43 -6.74
C LEU A 230 2.43 -1.91 -6.88
N ARG A 231 3.38 -2.73 -7.32
CA ARG A 231 3.16 -4.18 -7.42
C ARG A 231 3.38 -4.82 -6.05
N LEU A 232 2.33 -5.45 -5.51
CA LEU A 232 2.37 -6.08 -4.17
C LEU A 232 3.47 -7.13 -4.05
N SER A 233 3.74 -7.87 -5.12
CA SER A 233 4.78 -8.89 -5.09
C SER A 233 6.16 -8.30 -4.79
N ARG A 234 6.47 -7.14 -5.39
CA ARG A 234 7.73 -6.41 -5.19
C ARG A 234 7.77 -5.70 -3.85
N LEU A 235 6.66 -5.11 -3.40
CA LEU A 235 6.56 -4.53 -2.05
C LEU A 235 6.87 -5.57 -0.97
N ASN A 236 6.34 -6.79 -1.10
CA ASN A 236 6.66 -7.87 -0.18
C ASN A 236 8.16 -8.19 -0.18
N TYR A 237 8.81 -8.29 -1.36
CA TYR A 237 10.25 -8.51 -1.43
C TYR A 237 11.07 -7.40 -0.76
N ILE A 238 10.71 -6.13 -0.99
CA ILE A 238 11.35 -5.01 -0.32
C ILE A 238 11.22 -5.12 1.19
N TYR A 239 10.03 -5.47 1.69
CA TYR A 239 9.79 -5.64 3.13
C TYR A 239 10.56 -6.83 3.72
N TYR A 240 10.65 -7.94 2.99
CA TYR A 240 11.45 -9.10 3.41
C TYR A 240 12.92 -8.71 3.58
N ILE A 241 13.49 -8.02 2.60
CA ILE A 241 14.91 -7.69 2.56
C ILE A 241 15.26 -6.55 3.53
N THR A 242 14.43 -5.50 3.59
CA THR A 242 14.81 -4.24 4.27
C THR A 242 14.29 -4.15 5.70
N GLN A 243 13.15 -4.78 6.00
CA GLN A 243 12.52 -4.71 7.32
C GLN A 243 12.64 -6.04 8.09
N GLY A 244 13.13 -7.11 7.45
CA GLY A 244 13.18 -8.45 8.03
C GLY A 244 11.80 -9.02 8.39
N SER A 245 10.73 -8.44 7.84
CA SER A 245 9.36 -8.83 8.18
C SER A 245 8.92 -10.01 7.30
N LEU A 246 8.82 -11.20 7.90
CA LEU A 246 8.42 -12.45 7.21
C LEU A 246 6.94 -12.47 6.78
N ASP A 247 6.14 -11.51 7.25
CA ASP A 247 4.77 -11.31 6.78
C ASP A 247 4.72 -10.53 5.45
N GLY A 248 5.83 -9.88 5.06
CA GLY A 248 5.90 -8.99 3.90
C GLY A 248 5.18 -7.66 4.13
N TYR A 249 4.73 -7.04 3.03
CA TYR A 249 3.97 -5.79 3.06
C TYR A 249 2.46 -6.03 3.21
N ALA A 250 1.90 -6.99 2.50
CA ALA A 250 0.58 -7.50 2.83
C ALA A 250 0.62 -9.02 2.74
N HIS A 251 -0.12 -9.66 3.64
CA HIS A 251 -0.12 -11.12 3.74
C HIS A 251 -0.55 -11.71 2.39
N ARG A 252 0.39 -12.33 1.68
CA ARG A 252 0.18 -12.81 0.29
C ARG A 252 -0.83 -13.95 0.22
N TYR A 253 -1.00 -14.67 1.34
CA TYR A 253 -1.80 -15.88 1.42
C TYR A 253 -2.69 -15.81 2.66
N ASN A 254 -3.96 -15.43 2.52
CA ASN A 254 -4.90 -15.61 3.65
C ASN A 254 -5.18 -17.10 3.92
N ARG A 255 -4.78 -17.99 3.01
CA ARG A 255 -4.89 -19.44 3.15
C ARG A 255 -3.58 -20.11 2.76
N TYR A 256 -3.07 -20.96 3.64
CA TYR A 256 -1.90 -21.81 3.35
C TYR A 256 -2.08 -22.69 2.10
N SER A 257 -3.32 -22.98 1.69
CA SER A 257 -3.65 -23.72 0.46
C SER A 257 -3.04 -23.11 -0.79
N ASP A 258 -2.96 -21.79 -0.88
CA ASP A 258 -2.52 -21.08 -2.08
C ASP A 258 -0.99 -21.08 -2.18
N PHE A 259 -0.30 -21.16 -1.03
CA PHE A 259 1.14 -21.39 -0.96
C PHE A 259 1.49 -22.77 -1.53
N PHE A 260 0.79 -23.82 -1.11
CA PHE A 260 1.05 -25.18 -1.62
C PHE A 260 0.69 -25.31 -3.09
N ARG A 261 -0.46 -24.79 -3.55
CA ARG A 261 -0.87 -24.88 -4.97
C ARG A 261 0.14 -24.25 -5.92
N SER A 262 0.70 -23.09 -5.56
CA SER A 262 1.66 -22.36 -6.41
C SER A 262 3.03 -23.03 -6.48
N HIS A 263 3.54 -23.58 -5.38
CA HIS A 263 4.86 -24.23 -5.35
C HIS A 263 4.81 -25.68 -5.85
N LEU A 264 3.73 -26.42 -5.53
CA LEU A 264 3.59 -27.81 -5.95
C LEU A 264 3.44 -27.94 -7.47
N ALA A 265 2.72 -27.03 -8.14
CA ALA A 265 2.51 -27.12 -9.59
C ALA A 265 3.83 -27.11 -10.38
N TRP A 266 4.75 -26.20 -10.05
CA TRP A 266 6.06 -26.13 -10.69
C TRP A 266 6.94 -27.33 -10.34
N MET A 267 6.88 -27.79 -9.08
CA MET A 267 7.61 -29.00 -8.65
C MET A 267 7.11 -30.26 -9.36
N THR A 268 5.79 -30.42 -9.52
CA THR A 268 5.19 -31.53 -10.27
C THR A 268 5.63 -31.48 -11.73
N ALA A 269 5.58 -30.31 -12.38
CA ALA A 269 6.04 -30.16 -13.76
C ALA A 269 7.53 -30.52 -13.92
N ALA A 270 8.39 -30.05 -13.01
CA ALA A 270 9.81 -30.38 -13.01
C ALA A 270 10.05 -31.90 -12.78
N THR A 271 9.32 -32.51 -11.86
CA THR A 271 9.42 -33.96 -11.57
C THR A 271 8.99 -34.79 -12.78
N VAL A 272 7.90 -34.41 -13.45
CA VAL A 272 7.43 -35.07 -14.68
C VAL A 272 8.49 -34.95 -15.78
N TYR A 273 9.08 -33.77 -15.98
CA TYR A 273 10.14 -33.59 -16.96
C TYR A 273 11.38 -34.46 -16.64
N VAL A 274 11.82 -34.51 -15.39
CA VAL A 274 12.92 -35.38 -14.95
C VAL A 274 12.60 -36.86 -15.19
N ALA A 275 11.37 -37.29 -14.91
CA ALA A 275 10.93 -38.66 -15.20
C ALA A 275 10.97 -38.97 -16.70
N ILE A 276 10.57 -38.04 -17.57
CA ILE A 276 10.68 -38.21 -19.03
C ILE A 276 12.14 -38.37 -19.45
N VAL A 277 13.06 -37.53 -18.94
CA VAL A 277 14.50 -37.65 -19.23
C VAL A 277 15.05 -38.98 -18.73
N LEU A 278 14.64 -39.45 -17.53
CA LEU A 278 15.03 -40.76 -17.01
C LEU A 278 14.58 -41.89 -17.95
N THR A 279 13.34 -41.84 -18.45
CA THR A 279 12.85 -42.86 -19.39
C THR A 279 13.63 -42.85 -20.70
N ALA A 280 13.98 -41.66 -21.22
CA ALA A 280 14.81 -41.54 -22.42
C ALA A 280 16.23 -42.09 -22.19
N MET A 281 16.82 -41.85 -21.02
CA MET A 281 18.12 -42.41 -20.64
C MET A 281 18.08 -43.92 -20.50
N GLN A 282 17.00 -44.48 -19.93
CA GLN A 282 16.79 -45.93 -19.85
C GLN A 282 16.75 -46.57 -21.24
N VAL A 283 16.06 -45.93 -22.20
CA VAL A 283 16.06 -46.37 -23.61
C VAL A 283 17.46 -46.25 -24.22
N GLY A 284 18.19 -45.18 -23.95
CA GLY A 284 19.56 -45.00 -24.43
C GLY A 284 20.53 -46.08 -23.92
N LEU A 285 20.46 -46.43 -22.64
CA LEU A 285 21.27 -47.49 -22.01
C LEU A 285 20.98 -48.87 -22.58
N ALA A 286 19.76 -49.09 -23.10
CA ALA A 286 19.37 -50.35 -23.72
C ALA A 286 19.92 -50.51 -25.15
N THR A 287 20.54 -49.48 -25.75
CA THR A 287 21.14 -49.56 -27.08
C THR A 287 22.64 -49.88 -27.01
N GLU A 288 23.15 -50.74 -27.89
CA GLU A 288 24.57 -51.15 -27.88
C GLU A 288 25.53 -49.95 -28.00
N LYS A 289 25.23 -48.97 -28.88
CA LYS A 289 26.10 -47.80 -29.11
C LYS A 289 26.27 -46.88 -27.89
N LEU A 290 25.25 -46.75 -27.05
CA LEU A 290 25.28 -45.85 -25.87
C LEU A 290 25.51 -46.62 -24.57
N GLY A 291 25.06 -47.88 -24.47
CA GLY A 291 25.28 -48.76 -23.34
C GLY A 291 26.74 -49.23 -23.20
N GLU A 292 27.51 -49.33 -24.28
CA GLU A 292 28.93 -49.66 -24.16
C GLU A 292 29.81 -48.44 -23.80
N ASN A 293 29.25 -47.23 -23.84
CA ASN A 293 29.99 -46.00 -23.54
C ASN A 293 30.03 -45.72 -22.03
N THR A 294 31.23 -45.82 -21.44
CA THR A 294 31.46 -45.60 -20.01
C THR A 294 31.09 -44.19 -19.53
N PHE A 295 31.19 -43.17 -20.39
CA PHE A 295 30.76 -41.81 -20.07
C PHE A 295 29.24 -41.73 -19.96
N PHE A 296 28.51 -42.42 -20.85
CA PHE A 296 27.04 -42.41 -20.85
C PHE A 296 26.47 -43.22 -19.66
N HIS A 297 27.11 -44.33 -19.30
CA HIS A 297 26.78 -45.08 -18.08
C HIS A 297 26.97 -44.24 -16.82
N SER A 298 28.11 -43.56 -16.70
CA SER A 298 28.41 -42.71 -15.55
C SER A 298 27.45 -41.53 -15.43
N ALA A 299 27.11 -40.89 -16.56
CA ALA A 299 26.13 -39.81 -16.61
C ALA A 299 24.72 -40.29 -16.22
N SER A 300 24.31 -41.47 -16.69
CA SER A 300 23.00 -42.05 -16.37
C SER A 300 22.88 -42.45 -14.90
N TYR A 301 23.96 -42.98 -14.30
CA TYR A 301 24.00 -43.25 -12.86
C TYR A 301 23.86 -41.95 -12.05
N GLY A 302 24.66 -40.93 -12.37
CA GLY A 302 24.59 -39.63 -11.70
C GLY A 302 23.21 -38.98 -11.81
N PHE A 303 22.60 -39.03 -12.99
CA PHE A 303 21.26 -38.49 -13.21
C PHE A 303 20.17 -39.28 -12.46
N THR A 304 20.31 -40.60 -12.34
CA THR A 304 19.38 -41.44 -11.55
C THR A 304 19.42 -41.07 -10.07
N VAL A 305 20.63 -40.90 -9.50
CA VAL A 305 20.80 -40.45 -8.11
C VAL A 305 20.21 -39.04 -7.92
N PHE A 306 20.45 -38.13 -8.86
CA PHE A 306 19.88 -36.78 -8.84
C PHE A 306 18.34 -36.82 -8.87
N ALA A 307 17.75 -37.62 -9.75
CA ALA A 307 16.30 -37.71 -9.91
C ALA A 307 15.59 -38.31 -8.68
N LEU A 308 16.28 -39.17 -7.92
CA LEU A 308 15.77 -39.72 -6.67
C LEU A 308 15.87 -38.70 -5.51
N LEU A 309 17.02 -38.05 -5.37
CA LEU A 309 17.29 -37.17 -4.22
C LEU A 309 16.69 -35.77 -4.38
N ALA A 310 16.72 -35.19 -5.58
CA ALA A 310 16.34 -33.80 -5.79
C ALA A 310 14.87 -33.51 -5.41
N PRO A 311 13.87 -34.32 -5.81
CA PRO A 311 12.48 -34.10 -5.38
C PRO A 311 12.31 -34.19 -3.85
N LEU A 312 13.02 -35.13 -3.22
CA LEU A 312 12.96 -35.39 -1.78
C LEU A 312 13.54 -34.20 -0.98
N VAL A 313 14.68 -33.68 -1.43
CA VAL A 313 15.29 -32.46 -0.88
C VAL A 313 14.38 -31.24 -1.10
N CYS A 314 13.82 -31.06 -2.30
CA CYS A 314 12.90 -29.96 -2.60
C CYS A 314 11.67 -29.97 -1.68
N VAL A 315 11.03 -31.12 -1.50
CA VAL A 315 9.88 -31.29 -0.60
C VAL A 315 10.29 -31.02 0.84
N GLY A 316 11.44 -31.54 1.28
CA GLY A 316 11.99 -31.29 2.61
C GLY A 316 12.22 -29.81 2.89
N VAL A 317 12.83 -29.07 1.95
CA VAL A 317 13.06 -27.62 2.07
C VAL A 317 11.75 -26.86 2.15
N VAL A 318 10.77 -27.17 1.30
CA VAL A 318 9.44 -26.52 1.36
C VAL A 318 8.76 -26.78 2.69
N PHE A 319 8.83 -28.01 3.20
CA PHE A 319 8.27 -28.37 4.49
C PHE A 319 8.95 -27.61 5.64
N LEU A 320 10.28 -27.52 5.63
CA LEU A 320 11.03 -26.75 6.63
C LEU A 320 10.66 -25.26 6.61
N VAL A 321 10.57 -24.66 5.42
CA VAL A 321 10.12 -23.27 5.26
C VAL A 321 8.69 -23.10 5.79
N PHE A 322 7.81 -24.05 5.51
CA PHE A 322 6.43 -24.02 6.02
C PHE A 322 6.38 -24.09 7.55
N VAL A 323 7.11 -25.02 8.18
CA VAL A 323 7.19 -25.14 9.64
C VAL A 323 7.72 -23.85 10.26
N PHE A 324 8.77 -23.27 9.67
CA PHE A 324 9.32 -22.00 10.12
C PHE A 324 8.29 -20.85 10.06
N LEU A 325 7.57 -20.71 8.94
CA LEU A 325 6.51 -19.70 8.80
C LEU A 325 5.34 -19.93 9.77
N LEU A 326 4.97 -21.19 10.01
CA LEU A 326 3.93 -21.56 10.97
C LEU A 326 4.32 -21.13 12.40
N VAL A 327 5.53 -21.48 12.82
CA VAL A 327 6.05 -21.09 14.15
C VAL A 327 6.12 -19.58 14.26
N TYR A 328 6.66 -18.89 13.26
CA TYR A 328 6.72 -17.44 13.24
C TYR A 328 5.34 -16.78 13.39
N ASN A 329 4.37 -17.14 12.53
CA ASN A 329 3.03 -16.57 12.58
C ASN A 329 2.32 -16.86 13.92
N THR A 330 2.50 -18.08 14.44
CA THR A 330 1.96 -18.47 15.76
C THR A 330 2.57 -17.61 16.87
N THR A 331 3.89 -17.40 16.87
CA THR A 331 4.55 -16.55 17.89
C THR A 331 4.11 -15.09 17.81
N GLN A 332 3.93 -14.53 16.61
CA GLN A 332 3.41 -13.17 16.44
C GLN A 332 1.98 -13.04 16.97
N THR A 333 1.12 -14.00 16.61
CA THR A 333 -0.26 -14.06 17.11
C THR A 333 -0.29 -14.14 18.64
N LEU A 334 0.52 -15.03 19.24
CA LEU A 334 0.61 -15.16 20.69
C LEU A 334 1.12 -13.88 21.37
N ARG A 335 2.08 -13.17 20.78
CA ARG A 335 2.56 -11.88 21.29
C ARG A 335 1.46 -10.84 21.30
N VAL A 336 0.66 -10.75 20.24
CA VAL A 336 -0.48 -9.82 20.16
C VAL A 336 -1.54 -10.19 21.21
N VAL A 337 -1.88 -11.46 21.33
CA VAL A 337 -2.84 -11.96 22.33
C VAL A 337 -2.36 -11.64 23.75
N LYS A 338 -1.09 -11.92 24.09
CA LYS A 338 -0.52 -11.62 25.42
C LYS A 338 -0.57 -10.13 25.73
N ARG A 339 -0.22 -9.26 24.77
CA ARG A 339 -0.33 -7.80 24.93
C ARG A 339 -1.76 -7.34 25.18
N ARG A 340 -2.75 -7.95 24.50
CA ARG A 340 -4.17 -7.65 24.73
C ARG A 340 -4.67 -8.12 26.09
N LEU A 341 -4.31 -9.34 26.51
CA LEU A 341 -4.69 -9.89 27.81
C LEU A 341 -4.18 -9.03 28.97
N VAL A 342 -2.94 -8.52 28.88
CA VAL A 342 -2.40 -7.58 29.89
C VAL A 342 -3.24 -6.31 29.95
N ARG A 343 -3.63 -5.73 28.81
CA ARG A 343 -4.47 -4.52 28.80
C ARG A 343 -5.87 -4.76 29.34
N PHE A 344 -6.50 -5.89 29.03
CA PHE A 344 -7.81 -6.22 29.60
C PHE A 344 -7.77 -6.32 31.12
N ARG A 345 -6.70 -6.89 31.69
CA ARG A 345 -6.50 -6.92 33.14
C ARG A 345 -6.33 -5.52 33.73
N VAL A 346 -5.57 -4.64 33.08
CA VAL A 346 -5.36 -3.26 33.54
C VAL A 346 -6.64 -2.40 33.47
N LYS A 347 -7.51 -2.63 32.48
CA LYS A 347 -8.79 -1.89 32.38
C LYS A 347 -9.87 -2.38 33.36
N ASN A 348 -9.74 -3.62 33.83
CA ASN A 348 -10.71 -4.25 34.75
C ASN A 348 -10.26 -4.18 36.23
N ALA A 349 -9.07 -3.66 36.50
CA ALA A 349 -8.55 -3.34 37.82
C ALA A 349 -8.68 -1.84 38.05
#